data_AF-A0A353DKT2-F1
#
_entry.id   AF-A0A353DKT2-F1
#
_cell.length_a   1.000
_cell.length_b   1.000
_cell.length_c   1.000
_cell.angle_alpha   90.00
_cell.angle_beta   90.00
_cell.angle_gamma   90.00
#
_symmetry.space_group_name_H-M   'P 1'
#
loop_
_entity.id
_entity.type
_entity.pdbx_description
1 polymer ?
#
loop_
_entity_poly.entity_id
_entity_poly.type
_entity_poly.pdbx_seq_one_letter_code
_entity_poly.pdbx_strand_id
1 'polypeptide(L)'
;MGVRIHYVGKKQRLRSLDENIAFVITRYQLTDGYFGIKGSSFGVREIHARNHEKVAKDFFNRIAKGGILDLHILKRGVVSRLKDATVILYRKITSSNNSPAVEIRFRKLGSKYGVEDQKNTFCTICTR
;
A
#
# COMPACT_ATOMS: atom_id res chain seq x y z
N MET A 1 -11.05 25.27 -15.61
CA MET A 1 -11.51 24.00 -14.99
C MET A 1 -10.55 23.65 -13.86
N GLY A 2 -10.99 23.73 -12.60
CA GLY A 2 -10.13 23.42 -11.45
C GLY A 2 -9.93 21.90 -11.30
N VAL A 3 -8.68 21.46 -11.20
CA VAL A 3 -8.35 20.06 -10.91
C VAL A 3 -8.79 19.75 -9.47
N ARG A 4 -9.82 18.92 -9.30
CA ARG A 4 -10.21 18.43 -7.97
C ARG A 4 -9.20 17.40 -7.49
N ILE A 5 -8.43 17.76 -6.46
CA ILE A 5 -7.50 16.86 -5.80
C ILE A 5 -8.28 16.01 -4.79
N HIS A 6 -8.24 14.69 -4.95
CA HIS A 6 -8.82 13.75 -4.00
C HIS A 6 -7.74 13.27 -3.05
N TYR A 7 -7.98 13.30 -1.74
CA TYR A 7 -7.03 12.79 -0.74
C TYR A 7 -7.51 11.46 -0.17
N VAL A 8 -6.56 10.60 0.22
CA VAL A 8 -6.88 9.41 1.01
C VAL A 8 -7.22 9.80 2.45
N GLY A 9 -8.51 9.70 2.81
CA GLY A 9 -9.03 10.01 4.14
C GLY A 9 -9.60 11.43 4.27
N LYS A 10 -9.97 11.83 5.49
CA LYS A 10 -10.67 13.10 5.76
C LYS A 10 -9.77 14.34 5.86
N LYS A 11 -8.44 14.20 5.92
CA LYS A 11 -7.50 15.31 6.14
C LYS A 11 -6.89 15.77 4.82
N GLN A 12 -7.06 17.05 4.49
CA GLN A 12 -6.42 17.74 3.35
C GLN A 12 -4.96 18.11 3.64
N ARG A 13 -4.19 17.18 4.22
CA ARG A 13 -2.76 17.40 4.51
C ARG A 13 -1.95 16.27 3.91
N LEU A 14 -1.04 16.63 3.01
CA LEU A 14 -0.02 15.74 2.46
C LEU A 14 0.88 15.18 3.58
N ARG A 15 0.98 13.86 3.63
CA ARG A 15 1.85 13.12 4.56
C ARG A 15 2.94 12.38 3.78
N SER A 16 4.09 12.16 4.41
CA SER A 16 5.09 11.22 3.91
C SER A 16 4.74 9.79 4.30
N LEU A 17 5.45 8.81 3.73
CA LEU A 17 5.29 7.42 4.12
C LEU A 17 5.69 7.21 5.57
N ASP A 18 6.80 7.81 6.02
CA ASP A 18 7.28 7.73 7.41
C ASP A 18 6.21 8.15 8.43
N GLU A 19 5.47 9.22 8.15
CA GLU A 19 4.35 9.67 9.00
C GLU A 19 3.21 8.65 9.08
N ASN A 20 3.07 7.78 8.07
CA ASN A 20 2.04 6.76 8.00
C ASN A 20 2.52 5.41 8.57
N ILE A 21 3.80 5.05 8.38
CA ILE A 21 4.40 3.81 8.87
C ILE A 21 4.18 3.66 10.37
N ALA A 22 4.38 4.72 11.16
CA ALA A 22 4.14 4.71 12.60
C ALA A 22 2.73 4.20 12.99
N PHE A 23 1.72 4.43 12.14
CA PHE A 23 0.35 3.93 12.37
C PHE A 23 0.11 2.54 11.76
N VAL A 24 0.85 2.17 10.72
CA VAL A 24 0.72 0.88 10.04
C VAL A 24 1.37 -0.22 10.89
N ILE A 25 2.56 0.03 11.46
CA ILE A 25 3.31 -0.96 12.26
C ILE A 25 2.58 -1.41 13.52
N THR A 26 1.63 -0.60 14.02
CA THR A 26 0.76 -0.99 15.16
C THR A 26 -0.18 -2.15 14.84
N ARG A 27 -0.41 -2.45 13.55
CA ARG A 27 -1.39 -3.44 13.09
C ARG A 27 -0.82 -4.46 12.10
N TYR A 28 0.26 -4.10 11.41
CA TYR A 28 0.92 -4.94 10.41
C TYR A 28 2.39 -5.06 10.76
N GLN A 29 2.86 -6.30 10.90
CA GLN A 29 4.25 -6.55 11.25
C GLN A 29 5.18 -6.05 10.15
N LEU A 30 6.20 -5.30 10.55
CA LEU A 30 7.30 -4.83 9.71
C LEU A 30 8.58 -5.54 10.14
N THR A 31 9.17 -6.34 9.25
CA THR A 31 10.40 -7.09 9.49
C THR A 31 11.36 -6.84 8.33
N ASP A 32 12.58 -6.40 8.64
CA ASP A 32 13.63 -6.10 7.65
C ASP A 32 13.18 -5.18 6.51
N GLY A 33 12.31 -4.19 6.80
CA GLY A 33 11.78 -3.28 5.79
C GLY A 33 10.55 -3.77 5.03
N TYR A 34 10.01 -4.94 5.38
CA TYR A 34 8.90 -5.57 4.68
C TYR A 34 7.67 -5.82 5.54
N PHE A 35 6.48 -5.54 5.00
CA PHE A 35 5.22 -5.82 5.66
C PHE A 35 4.72 -7.23 5.32
N GLY A 36 4.57 -8.08 6.34
CA GLY A 36 4.15 -9.47 6.17
C GLY A 36 5.29 -10.44 5.85
N ILE A 37 4.93 -11.66 5.48
CA ILE A 37 5.89 -12.75 5.25
C ILE A 37 6.36 -12.79 3.80
N LYS A 38 7.50 -13.41 3.51
CA LYS A 38 7.97 -13.60 2.13
C LYS A 38 7.01 -14.53 1.38
N GLY A 39 6.52 -14.11 0.20
CA GLY A 39 5.69 -14.94 -0.68
C GLY A 39 6.51 -15.75 -1.67
N SER A 40 5.83 -16.54 -2.51
CA SER A 40 6.48 -17.43 -3.49
C SER A 40 7.23 -16.70 -4.61
N SER A 41 6.89 -15.43 -4.89
CA SER A 41 7.56 -14.61 -5.91
C SER A 41 8.53 -13.60 -5.30
N PHE A 42 9.62 -13.33 -6.02
CA PHE A 42 10.61 -12.32 -5.61
C PHE A 42 9.97 -10.93 -5.45
N GLY A 43 10.29 -10.23 -4.34
CA GLY A 43 9.72 -8.92 -4.02
C GLY A 43 8.24 -8.92 -3.59
N VAL A 44 7.60 -10.09 -3.51
CA VAL A 44 6.23 -10.23 -3.02
C VAL A 44 6.21 -10.61 -1.56
N ARG A 45 5.37 -9.92 -0.80
CA ARG A 45 5.10 -10.17 0.60
C ARG A 45 3.63 -10.52 0.79
N GLU A 46 3.35 -11.41 1.72
CA GLU A 46 2.00 -11.90 1.97
C GLU A 46 1.54 -11.46 3.35
N ILE A 47 0.30 -10.96 3.40
CA ILE A 47 -0.40 -10.67 4.65
C ILE A 47 -1.61 -11.59 4.69
N HIS A 48 -1.54 -12.59 5.56
CA HIS A 48 -2.58 -13.61 5.69
C HIS A 48 -3.74 -13.08 6.53
N ALA A 49 -4.95 -13.14 5.99
CA ALA A 49 -6.14 -12.65 6.66
C ALA A 49 -7.41 -13.36 6.17
N ARG A 50 -8.31 -13.69 7.11
CA ARG A 50 -9.63 -14.27 6.78
C ARG A 50 -10.46 -13.43 5.81
N ASN A 51 -10.37 -12.10 5.94
CA ASN A 51 -11.01 -11.16 5.02
C ASN A 51 -9.94 -10.28 4.36
N HIS A 52 -9.23 -10.89 3.43
CA HIS A 52 -8.16 -10.27 2.65
C HIS A 52 -8.57 -8.96 1.94
N GLU A 53 -9.79 -8.84 1.41
CA GLU A 53 -10.25 -7.56 0.81
C GLU A 53 -10.31 -6.43 1.84
N LYS A 54 -10.91 -6.69 3.01
CA LYS A 54 -11.03 -5.71 4.08
C LYS A 54 -9.66 -5.29 4.61
N VAL A 55 -8.77 -6.27 4.78
CA VAL A 55 -7.40 -6.02 5.29
C VAL A 55 -6.57 -5.26 4.26
N ALA A 56 -6.63 -5.60 2.98
CA ALA A 56 -5.92 -4.87 1.93
C ALA A 56 -6.38 -3.40 1.85
N LYS A 57 -7.69 -3.18 1.92
CA LYS A 57 -8.27 -1.83 1.92
C LYS A 57 -7.88 -1.04 3.16
N ASP A 58 -7.87 -1.66 4.34
CA ASP A 58 -7.42 -1.01 5.58
C ASP A 58 -5.93 -0.67 5.53
N PHE A 59 -5.09 -1.59 5.07
CA PHE A 59 -3.67 -1.37 4.86
C PHE A 59 -3.43 -0.18 3.92
N PHE A 60 -4.07 -0.18 2.74
CA PHE A 60 -4.01 0.93 1.79
C PHE A 60 -4.43 2.26 2.43
N ASN A 61 -5.58 2.29 3.10
CA ASN A 61 -6.10 3.52 3.71
C ASN A 61 -5.17 4.08 4.81
N ARG A 62 -4.43 3.22 5.50
CA ARG A 62 -3.46 3.62 6.53
C ARG A 62 -2.15 4.09 5.92
N ILE A 63 -1.58 3.29 5.02
CA ILE A 63 -0.27 3.57 4.46
C ILE A 63 -0.29 4.73 3.45
N ALA A 64 -1.40 4.90 2.73
CA ALA A 64 -1.59 5.96 1.75
C ALA A 64 -2.26 7.23 2.32
N LYS A 65 -2.52 7.28 3.63
CA LYS A 65 -3.27 8.37 4.29
C LYS A 65 -2.66 9.75 3.99
N GLY A 66 -3.51 10.69 3.56
CA GLY A 66 -3.08 12.03 3.18
C GLY A 66 -2.37 12.12 1.82
N GLY A 67 -2.23 11.01 1.09
CA GLY A 67 -1.74 11.03 -0.29
C GLY A 67 -2.80 11.51 -1.28
N ILE A 68 -2.33 12.04 -2.41
CA ILE A 68 -3.17 12.48 -3.53
C ILE A 68 -3.56 11.26 -4.35
N LEU A 69 -4.86 11.01 -4.46
CA LEU A 69 -5.45 10.00 -5.29
C LEU A 69 -5.42 10.40 -6.75
N ASP A 70 -4.83 9.54 -7.57
CA ASP A 70 -4.90 9.61 -9.02
C ASP A 70 -5.99 8.66 -9.52
N LEU A 71 -7.17 9.23 -9.79
CA LEU A 71 -8.36 8.50 -10.22
C LEU A 71 -8.33 8.14 -11.72
N HIS A 72 -7.35 8.60 -12.51
CA HIS A 72 -7.30 8.25 -13.94
C HIS A 72 -6.96 6.77 -14.19
N ILE A 73 -6.47 6.04 -13.17
CA ILE A 73 -6.00 4.65 -13.29
C ILE A 73 -7.08 3.62 -12.88
N LEU A 74 -8.31 4.08 -12.60
CA LEU A 74 -9.44 3.31 -12.03
C LEU A 74 -9.77 1.97 -12.73
N LYS A 75 -9.43 1.78 -14.00
CA LYS A 75 -9.63 0.49 -14.70
C LYS A 75 -8.72 -0.65 -14.19
N ARG A 76 -7.62 -0.35 -13.48
CA ARG A 76 -6.66 -1.37 -12.99
C ARG A 76 -6.27 -1.23 -11.52
N GLY A 77 -6.69 -0.17 -10.83
CA GLY A 77 -6.41 0.06 -9.41
C GLY A 77 -6.55 1.52 -8.99
N VAL A 78 -6.21 1.80 -7.73
CA VAL A 78 -6.17 3.13 -7.13
C VAL A 78 -4.72 3.49 -6.84
N VAL A 79 -4.24 4.62 -7.36
CA VAL A 79 -2.90 5.14 -7.07
C VAL A 79 -3.00 6.31 -6.11
N SER A 80 -2.13 6.32 -5.10
CA SER A 80 -1.94 7.44 -4.18
C SER A 80 -0.48 7.88 -4.22
N ARG A 81 -0.24 9.19 -4.29
CA ARG A 81 1.09 9.80 -4.20
C ARG A 81 1.23 10.59 -2.91
N LEU A 82 2.28 10.28 -2.14
CA LEU A 82 2.60 10.92 -0.86
C LEU A 82 3.55 12.11 -1.03
N LYS A 83 3.77 12.86 0.05
CA LYS A 83 4.60 14.09 0.09
C LYS A 83 6.05 13.84 -0.33
N ASP A 84 6.59 12.68 0.03
CA ASP A 84 7.94 12.21 -0.25
C ASP A 84 8.09 11.60 -1.66
N ALA A 85 7.08 11.77 -2.51
CA ALA A 85 6.97 11.16 -3.84
C ALA A 85 6.85 9.62 -3.83
N THR A 86 6.58 9.01 -2.66
CA THR A 86 6.23 7.60 -2.58
C THR A 86 4.92 7.35 -3.30
N VAL A 87 4.87 6.28 -4.09
CA VAL A 87 3.68 5.85 -4.84
C VAL A 87 3.14 4.59 -4.20
N ILE A 88 1.86 4.61 -3.86
CA ILE A 88 1.14 3.46 -3.31
C ILE A 88 0.04 3.08 -4.29
N LEU A 89 0.07 1.86 -4.79
CA LEU A 89 -0.90 1.32 -5.72
C LEU A 89 -1.72 0.23 -5.04
N TYR A 90 -3.03 0.41 -4.97
CA TYR A 90 -3.97 -0.64 -4.56
C TYR A 90 -4.66 -1.25 -5.77
N ARG A 91 -4.65 -2.57 -5.85
CA ARG A 91 -5.39 -3.35 -6.84
C ARG A 91 -6.38 -4.25 -6.12
N LYS A 92 -7.68 -4.08 -6.40
CA LYS A 92 -8.73 -4.94 -5.82
C LYS A 92 -8.54 -6.40 -6.25
N ILE A 93 -8.15 -6.62 -7.50
CA ILE A 93 -7.88 -7.94 -8.07
C ILE A 93 -6.54 -7.88 -8.80
N THR A 94 -5.64 -8.80 -8.48
CA THR A 94 -4.43 -9.04 -9.26
C THR A 94 -4.65 -10.12 -10.30
N SER A 95 -4.07 -9.95 -11.49
CA SER A 95 -4.19 -10.88 -12.61
C SER A 95 -3.58 -12.26 -12.34
N SER A 96 -2.69 -12.39 -11.36
CA SER A 96 -1.99 -13.64 -11.05
C SER A 96 -2.78 -14.56 -10.10
N ASN A 97 -3.36 -14.04 -9.02
CA ASN A 97 -3.93 -14.88 -7.94
C ASN A 97 -5.37 -14.47 -7.54
N ASN A 98 -6.05 -13.70 -8.37
CA ASN A 98 -7.39 -13.13 -8.12
C ASN A 98 -7.54 -12.46 -6.73
N SER A 99 -6.43 -11.98 -6.17
CA SER A 99 -6.32 -11.50 -4.79
C SER A 99 -5.96 -10.02 -4.75
N PRO A 100 -6.42 -9.27 -3.72
CA PRO A 100 -6.08 -7.86 -3.58
C PRO A 100 -4.59 -7.68 -3.28
N ALA A 101 -4.02 -6.60 -3.79
CA ALA A 101 -2.62 -6.25 -3.54
C ALA A 101 -2.43 -4.75 -3.31
N VAL A 102 -1.45 -4.42 -2.48
CA VAL A 102 -0.93 -3.07 -2.28
C VAL A 102 0.54 -3.07 -2.61
N GLU A 103 0.96 -2.19 -3.50
CA GLU A 103 2.34 -2.03 -3.91
C GLU A 103 2.86 -0.68 -3.43
N ILE A 104 4.05 -0.68 -2.87
CA ILE A 104 4.75 0.50 -2.34
C ILE A 104 5.99 0.69 -3.20
N ARG A 105 6.13 1.86 -3.82
CA ARG A 105 7.30 2.24 -4.62
C ARG A 105 7.88 3.57 -4.15
N PHE A 106 9.16 3.57 -3.83
CA PHE A 106 9.94 4.73 -3.46
C PHE A 106 10.47 5.44 -4.72
N ARG A 107 10.53 6.78 -4.65
CA ARG A 107 11.18 7.59 -5.69
C ARG A 107 12.45 8.29 -5.18
N LYS A 108 12.70 8.29 -3.87
CA LYS A 108 13.89 8.83 -3.21
C LYS A 108 14.46 7.81 -2.20
N LEU A 109 15.72 8.02 -1.81
CA LEU A 109 16.51 7.17 -0.92
C LEU A 109 15.79 6.88 0.41
N GLY A 110 15.18 5.70 0.50
CA GLY A 110 14.76 5.04 1.74
C GLY A 110 13.67 5.75 2.56
N SER A 111 13.05 4.97 3.44
CA SER A 111 12.23 5.51 4.53
C SER A 111 13.07 5.53 5.82
N LYS A 112 12.77 6.42 6.78
CA LYS A 112 13.46 6.43 8.09
C LYS A 112 13.28 5.12 8.85
N TYR A 113 12.24 4.36 8.52
CA TYR A 113 11.94 3.05 9.08
C TYR A 113 12.53 1.87 8.28
N GLY A 114 13.36 2.13 7.26
CA GLY A 114 14.00 1.09 6.47
C GLY A 114 13.04 0.28 5.58
N VAL A 115 11.80 0.73 5.38
CA VAL A 115 10.85 0.12 4.43
C VAL A 115 11.42 0.11 3.02
N GLU A 116 11.31 -1.04 2.37
CA GLU A 116 11.78 -1.30 1.00
C GLU A 116 10.62 -1.38 0.00
N ASP A 117 10.97 -1.20 -1.28
CA ASP A 117 10.05 -1.42 -2.41
C ASP A 117 9.48 -2.83 -2.33
N GLN A 118 8.16 -2.93 -2.35
CA GLN A 118 7.50 -4.22 -2.17
C GLN A 118 6.09 -4.24 -2.71
N LYS A 119 5.64 -5.45 -3.03
CA LYS A 119 4.24 -5.75 -3.33
C LYS A 119 3.68 -6.64 -2.23
N ASN A 120 2.71 -6.13 -1.48
CA ASN A 120 1.96 -6.89 -0.48
C ASN A 120 0.71 -7.49 -1.13
N THR A 121 0.60 -8.81 -1.15
CA THR A 121 -0.61 -9.55 -1.53
C THR A 121 -1.35 -9.99 -0.28
N PHE A 122 -2.68 -9.89 -0.32
CA PHE A 122 -3.54 -10.23 0.81
C PHE A 122 -4.38 -11.45 0.43
N CYS A 123 -4.30 -12.51 1.23
CA CYS A 123 -4.90 -13.80 0.94
C CYS A 123 -5.33 -14.51 2.23
N THR A 124 -6.35 -15.37 2.13
CA THR A 124 -6.76 -16.23 3.24
C THR A 124 -5.84 -17.44 3.37
N ILE A 125 -5.42 -18.00 2.23
CA ILE A 125 -4.40 -19.04 2.07
C ILE A 125 -3.65 -18.67 0.79
N CYS A 126 -2.41 -18.20 0.87
CA CYS A 126 -1.55 -18.11 -0.30
C CYS A 126 -0.95 -19.50 -0.50
N THR A 127 -1.27 -20.14 -1.62
CA THR A 127 -0.75 -21.47 -1.96
C THR A 127 0.77 -21.41 -2.11
N ARG A 128 1.46 -22.30 -1.37
CA ARG A 128 2.87 -22.63 -1.57
C ARG A 128 3.13 -23.07 -3.01
#